data_AF-A0A126V0U4-F1
#
_entry.id   AF-A0A126V0U4-F1
#
_cell.length_a   1.000
_cell.length_b   1.000
_cell.length_c   1.000
_cell.angle_alpha   90.00
_cell.angle_beta   90.00
_cell.angle_gamma   90.00
#
_symmetry.space_group_name_H-M   'P 1'
#
loop_
_entity.id
_entity.type
_entity.pdbx_description
1 polymer ?
#
loop_
_entity_poly.entity_id
_entity_poly.type
_entity_poly.pdbx_seq_one_letter_code
_entity_poly.pdbx_strand_id
1 'polypeptide(L)'
;MTVGVIGLGGIGRHFGSFAADVRFKVVGWNRSPIENMGNIEDVELEELLLRSDVVSLHLGFNKNTAGFLDDKRLKLMKRDSIFVNTARAELVETTALVRHLSAGTLGHAALDVFDYEPLAVNNVLTRLPKVTLTAHTGFKTRSAMTRLLKMAISGAAKVASA
;
A
#
# COMPACT_ATOMS: atom_id res chain seq x y z
N MET A 1 10.05 -9.95 -13.32
CA MET A 1 9.67 -8.96 -12.29
C MET A 1 8.75 -9.64 -11.28
N THR A 2 9.02 -9.47 -10.00
CA THR A 2 8.25 -10.03 -8.88
C THR A 2 7.48 -8.92 -8.17
N VAL A 3 6.18 -9.09 -7.99
CA VAL A 3 5.30 -8.19 -7.25
C VAL A 3 5.00 -8.81 -5.88
N GLY A 4 5.39 -8.13 -4.82
CA GLY A 4 5.07 -8.46 -3.44
C GLY A 4 3.81 -7.74 -2.99
N VAL A 5 2.85 -8.47 -2.44
CA VAL A 5 1.58 -7.94 -1.93
C VAL A 5 1.53 -8.15 -0.42
N ILE A 6 1.63 -7.06 0.35
CA ILE A 6 1.53 -7.08 1.82
C ILE A 6 0.09 -6.79 2.21
N GLY A 7 -0.58 -7.78 2.79
CA GLY A 7 -1.99 -7.70 3.16
C GLY A 7 -2.89 -8.18 2.05
N LEU A 8 -3.57 -9.28 2.30
CA LEU A 8 -4.37 -9.98 1.29
C LEU A 8 -5.84 -10.03 1.72
N GLY A 9 -6.35 -8.85 2.11
CA GLY A 9 -7.79 -8.60 2.21
C GLY A 9 -8.43 -8.43 0.84
N GLY A 10 -9.61 -7.82 0.78
CA GLY A 10 -10.33 -7.62 -0.49
C GLY A 10 -9.53 -6.87 -1.56
N ILE A 11 -8.83 -5.80 -1.18
CA ILE A 11 -8.02 -4.98 -2.12
C ILE A 11 -6.77 -5.75 -2.56
N GLY A 12 -5.97 -6.26 -1.61
CA GLY A 12 -4.71 -6.93 -1.92
C GLY A 12 -4.89 -8.19 -2.76
N ARG A 13 -5.94 -8.99 -2.52
CA ARG A 13 -6.25 -10.16 -3.37
C ARG A 13 -6.61 -9.75 -4.79
N HIS A 14 -7.43 -8.71 -4.95
CA HIS A 14 -7.81 -8.23 -6.27
C HIS A 14 -6.58 -7.70 -7.03
N PHE A 15 -5.74 -6.91 -6.36
CA PHE A 15 -4.48 -6.42 -6.93
C PHE A 15 -3.53 -7.56 -7.30
N GLY A 16 -3.31 -8.52 -6.41
CA GLY A 16 -2.44 -9.66 -6.66
C GLY A 16 -2.93 -10.55 -7.79
N SER A 17 -4.25 -10.82 -7.86
CA SER A 17 -4.86 -11.55 -8.99
C SER A 17 -4.64 -10.81 -10.30
N PHE A 18 -4.93 -9.51 -10.35
CA PHE A 18 -4.72 -8.68 -11.53
C PHE A 18 -3.24 -8.70 -11.97
N ALA A 19 -2.31 -8.56 -11.03
CA ALA A 19 -0.87 -8.62 -11.31
C ALA A 19 -0.45 -9.98 -11.90
N ALA A 20 -1.02 -11.08 -11.40
CA ALA A 20 -0.76 -12.42 -11.94
C ALA A 20 -1.37 -12.61 -13.34
N ASP A 21 -2.56 -12.05 -13.59
CA ASP A 21 -3.24 -12.12 -14.89
C ASP A 21 -2.43 -11.41 -15.99
N VAL A 22 -1.75 -10.31 -15.65
CA VAL A 22 -0.80 -9.61 -16.54
C VAL A 22 0.61 -10.25 -16.56
N ARG A 23 0.74 -11.49 -16.06
CA ARG A 23 1.94 -12.35 -16.11
C ARG A 23 3.11 -11.93 -15.21
N PHE A 24 2.88 -11.13 -14.16
CA PHE A 24 3.91 -10.96 -13.12
C PHE A 24 3.98 -12.19 -12.22
N LYS A 25 5.17 -12.47 -11.69
CA LYS A 25 5.30 -13.38 -10.56
C LYS A 25 4.80 -12.65 -9.32
N VAL A 26 3.79 -13.20 -8.63
CA VAL A 26 3.22 -12.56 -7.45
C VAL A 26 3.53 -13.38 -6.21
N VAL A 27 4.12 -12.71 -5.22
CA VAL A 27 4.29 -13.26 -3.87
C VAL A 27 3.44 -12.45 -2.91
N GLY A 28 2.87 -13.10 -1.91
CA GLY A 28 1.93 -12.49 -1.00
C GLY A 28 2.28 -12.81 0.45
N TRP A 29 1.93 -11.89 1.34
CA TRP A 29 1.99 -12.12 2.77
C TRP A 29 0.73 -11.59 3.45
N ASN A 30 0.21 -12.35 4.41
CA ASN A 30 -0.85 -11.92 5.29
C ASN A 30 -0.60 -12.42 6.71
N ARG A 31 -0.98 -11.64 7.73
CA ARG A 31 -0.81 -12.04 9.14
C ARG A 31 -1.46 -13.39 9.46
N SER A 32 -2.65 -13.62 8.89
CA SER A 32 -3.39 -14.86 9.06
C SER A 32 -3.32 -15.66 7.76
N PRO A 33 -3.19 -16.99 7.81
CA PRO A 33 -3.24 -17.83 6.62
C PRO A 33 -4.48 -17.53 5.79
N ILE A 34 -4.33 -17.59 4.47
CA ILE A 34 -5.44 -17.39 3.54
C ILE A 34 -5.66 -18.67 2.77
N GLU A 35 -6.87 -19.17 2.86
CA GLU A 35 -7.33 -20.24 1.98
C GLU A 35 -7.50 -19.70 0.56
N ASN A 36 -7.00 -20.45 -0.42
CA ASN A 36 -7.07 -20.15 -1.85
C ASN A 36 -6.42 -18.80 -2.24
N MET A 37 -5.12 -18.86 -2.46
CA MET A 37 -4.30 -17.74 -2.93
C MET A 37 -4.29 -17.57 -4.46
N GLY A 38 -5.01 -18.43 -5.19
CA GLY A 38 -4.95 -18.46 -6.65
C GLY A 38 -3.51 -18.58 -7.15
N ASN A 39 -3.08 -17.62 -7.97
CA ASN A 39 -1.73 -17.57 -8.55
C ASN A 39 -0.72 -16.78 -7.69
N ILE A 40 -1.06 -16.45 -6.45
CA ILE A 40 -0.18 -15.75 -5.52
C ILE A 40 0.58 -16.78 -4.68
N GLU A 41 1.90 -16.75 -4.72
CA GLU A 41 2.75 -17.57 -3.87
C GLU A 41 2.78 -16.99 -2.46
N ASP A 42 2.28 -17.74 -1.47
CA ASP A 42 2.34 -17.33 -0.05
C ASP A 42 3.77 -17.52 0.48
N VAL A 43 4.33 -16.45 1.05
CA VAL A 43 5.72 -16.42 1.55
C VAL A 43 5.80 -15.64 2.85
N GLU A 44 6.87 -15.84 3.61
CA GLU A 44 7.15 -15.02 4.78
C GLU A 44 7.45 -13.56 4.41
N LEU A 45 7.18 -12.63 5.33
CA LEU A 45 7.31 -11.19 5.06
C LEU A 45 8.74 -10.80 4.63
N GLU A 46 9.75 -11.36 5.30
CA GLU A 46 11.15 -11.07 5.01
C GLU A 46 11.53 -11.55 3.60
N GLU A 47 11.05 -12.74 3.23
CA GLU A 47 11.23 -13.31 1.90
C GLU A 47 10.53 -12.46 0.82
N LEU A 48 9.31 -11.98 1.10
CA LEU A 48 8.60 -11.04 0.22
C LEU A 48 9.45 -9.79 -0.05
N LEU A 49 9.96 -9.16 1.00
CA LEU A 49 10.73 -7.91 0.89
C LEU A 49 12.04 -8.11 0.09
N LEU A 50 12.74 -9.23 0.31
CA LEU A 50 13.98 -9.56 -0.39
C LEU A 50 13.78 -9.90 -1.87
N ARG A 51 12.67 -10.54 -2.22
CA ARG A 51 12.41 -11.03 -3.59
C ARG A 51 11.78 -9.99 -4.52
N SER A 52 10.99 -9.07 -3.95
CA SER A 52 10.09 -8.21 -4.71
C SER A 52 10.78 -7.04 -5.41
N ASP A 53 10.48 -6.87 -6.69
CA ASP A 53 10.86 -5.68 -7.46
C ASP A 53 9.84 -4.55 -7.23
N VAL A 54 8.60 -4.90 -6.89
CA VAL A 54 7.55 -3.97 -6.47
C VAL A 54 6.92 -4.48 -5.18
N VAL A 55 6.80 -3.65 -4.15
CA VAL A 55 6.10 -3.98 -2.90
C VAL A 55 4.86 -3.08 -2.78
N SER A 56 3.68 -3.68 -2.78
CA SER A 56 2.40 -2.98 -2.64
C SER A 56 1.74 -3.26 -1.30
N LEU A 57 1.41 -2.19 -0.57
CA LEU A 57 0.90 -2.26 0.80
C LEU A 57 -0.63 -2.10 0.86
N HIS A 58 -1.30 -3.09 1.44
CA HIS A 58 -2.76 -3.18 1.53
C HIS A 58 -3.27 -3.60 2.92
N LEU A 59 -2.50 -3.34 3.97
CA LEU A 59 -2.91 -3.60 5.35
C LEU A 59 -3.96 -2.58 5.82
N GLY A 60 -4.87 -3.03 6.69
CA GLY A 60 -5.70 -2.13 7.46
C GLY A 60 -4.89 -1.48 8.59
N PHE A 61 -5.08 -0.18 8.81
CA PHE A 61 -4.43 0.53 9.91
C PHE A 61 -5.09 0.23 11.26
N ASN A 62 -4.26 -0.10 12.24
CA ASN A 62 -4.60 -0.25 13.65
C ASN A 62 -3.30 -0.16 14.49
N LYS A 63 -3.41 -0.23 15.82
CA LYS A 63 -2.25 -0.14 16.72
C LYS A 63 -1.14 -1.16 16.45
N ASN A 64 -1.48 -2.34 15.92
CA ASN A 64 -0.50 -3.39 15.62
C ASN A 64 0.14 -3.25 14.24
N THR A 65 -0.40 -2.39 13.37
CA THR A 65 0.11 -2.16 12.01
C THR A 65 0.68 -0.75 11.84
N ALA A 66 0.64 0.09 12.88
CA ALA A 66 1.33 1.36 12.91
C ALA A 66 2.85 1.15 12.80
N GLY A 67 3.51 1.85 11.88
CA GLY A 67 4.93 1.68 11.59
C GLY A 67 5.29 0.26 11.13
N PHE A 68 4.34 -0.46 10.50
CA PHE A 68 4.58 -1.83 10.05
C PHE A 68 5.78 -1.93 9.11
N LEU A 69 5.97 -1.01 8.18
CA LEU A 69 7.24 -0.88 7.45
C LEU A 69 8.13 0.14 8.16
N ASP A 70 8.88 -0.37 9.13
CA ASP A 70 9.94 0.36 9.83
C ASP A 70 11.24 0.39 9.01
N ASP A 71 12.24 1.10 9.53
CA ASP A 71 13.57 1.18 8.92
C ASP A 71 14.19 -0.20 8.60
N LYS A 72 14.03 -1.17 9.52
CA LYS A 72 14.61 -2.51 9.36
C LYS A 72 14.00 -3.24 8.19
N ARG A 73 12.67 -3.17 8.04
CA ARG A 73 11.95 -3.81 6.92
C ARG A 73 12.18 -3.08 5.61
N LEU A 74 12.22 -1.75 5.62
CA LEU A 74 12.56 -0.96 4.43
C LEU A 74 13.96 -1.30 3.91
N LYS A 75 14.92 -1.58 4.80
CA LYS A 75 16.28 -2.01 4.43
C LYS A 75 16.35 -3.39 3.75
N LEU A 76 15.36 -4.26 3.98
CA LEU A 76 15.30 -5.58 3.32
C LEU A 76 14.86 -5.48 1.86
N MET A 77 14.21 -4.38 1.48
CA MET A 77 13.77 -4.18 0.10
C MET A 77 14.97 -4.06 -0.84
N LYS A 78 14.80 -4.56 -2.07
CA LYS A 78 15.82 -4.41 -3.11
C LYS A 78 16.08 -2.94 -3.39
N ARG A 79 17.35 -2.60 -3.65
CA ARG A 79 17.78 -1.23 -3.89
C ARG A 79 17.01 -0.51 -5.00
N ASP A 80 16.69 -1.23 -6.08
CA ASP A 80 15.99 -0.69 -7.24
C ASP A 80 14.48 -0.99 -7.22
N SER A 81 13.96 -1.46 -6.09
CA SER A 81 12.52 -1.76 -5.97
C SER A 81 11.66 -0.51 -5.87
N ILE A 82 10.39 -0.68 -6.22
CA ILE A 82 9.34 0.32 -6.10
C ILE A 82 8.47 -0.02 -4.90
N PHE A 83 8.35 0.92 -3.97
CA PHE A 83 7.37 0.85 -2.89
C PHE A 83 6.06 1.54 -3.29
N VAL A 84 4.92 0.91 -3.07
CA VAL A 84 3.59 1.47 -3.36
C VAL A 84 2.75 1.48 -2.09
N ASN A 85 2.24 2.65 -1.69
CA ASN A 85 1.31 2.78 -0.58
C ASN A 85 0.05 3.55 -0.99
N THR A 86 -1.06 2.82 -1.04
CA THR A 86 -2.42 3.36 -1.21
C THR A 86 -3.33 2.96 -0.05
N ALA A 87 -2.74 2.54 1.08
CA ALA A 87 -3.46 2.10 2.26
C ALA A 87 -3.57 3.25 3.27
N ARG A 88 -2.56 3.43 4.13
CA ARG A 88 -2.45 4.52 5.12
C ARG A 88 -0.98 4.86 5.31
N ALA A 89 -0.66 6.13 5.52
CA ALA A 89 0.72 6.58 5.66
C ALA A 89 1.36 6.02 6.93
N GLU A 90 0.57 5.95 8.01
CA GLU A 90 0.98 5.49 9.34
C GLU A 90 1.36 4.01 9.39
N LEU A 91 1.16 3.26 8.31
CA LEU A 91 1.68 1.89 8.18
C LEU A 91 3.18 1.86 7.90
N VAL A 92 3.79 3.01 7.58
CA VAL A 92 5.20 3.15 7.23
C VAL A 92 5.82 4.18 8.14
N GLU A 93 7.06 3.96 8.55
CA GLU A 93 7.84 5.01 9.19
C GLU A 93 8.31 6.03 8.13
N THR A 94 7.55 7.11 7.92
CA THR A 94 7.80 8.10 6.87
C THR A 94 9.22 8.69 6.91
N THR A 95 9.77 8.90 8.11
CA THR A 95 11.15 9.37 8.30
C THR A 95 12.18 8.39 7.74
N ALA A 96 12.00 7.09 7.99
CA ALA A 96 12.86 6.06 7.42
C ALA A 96 12.69 5.96 5.90
N LEU A 97 11.45 6.00 5.39
CA LEU A 97 11.18 5.97 3.96
C LEU A 97 11.88 7.13 3.23
N VAL A 98 11.75 8.36 3.73
CA VAL A 98 12.43 9.55 3.18
C VAL A 98 13.93 9.37 3.18
N ARG A 99 14.52 8.82 4.26
CA ARG A 99 15.95 8.55 4.34
C ARG A 99 16.41 7.54 3.29
N HIS A 100 15.68 6.43 3.12
CA HIS A 100 16.00 5.41 2.13
C HIS A 100 15.92 5.94 0.68
N LEU A 101 14.90 6.73 0.38
CA LEU A 101 14.74 7.38 -0.92
C LEU A 101 15.85 8.40 -1.18
N SER A 102 16.18 9.23 -0.19
CA SER A 102 17.22 10.25 -0.29
C SER A 102 18.61 9.63 -0.45
N ALA A 103 18.89 8.52 0.25
CA ALA A 103 20.14 7.77 0.15
C ALA A 103 20.23 6.89 -1.11
N GLY A 104 19.14 6.78 -1.88
CA GLY A 104 19.07 5.91 -3.06
C GLY A 104 19.24 4.42 -2.73
N THR A 105 18.87 4.01 -1.51
CA THR A 105 18.79 2.60 -1.09
C THR A 105 17.39 2.02 -1.34
N LEU A 106 16.43 2.86 -1.74
CA LEU A 106 15.15 2.47 -2.32
C LEU A 106 14.99 3.15 -3.69
N GLY A 107 14.46 2.40 -4.66
CA GLY A 107 14.48 2.78 -6.07
C GLY A 107 13.46 3.86 -6.40
N HIS A 108 12.23 3.70 -5.89
CA HIS A 108 11.14 4.65 -6.07
C HIS A 108 10.05 4.44 -5.00
N ALA A 109 9.24 5.46 -4.73
CA ALA A 109 8.00 5.32 -3.97
C ALA A 109 6.81 5.95 -4.73
N ALA A 110 5.68 5.24 -4.79
CA ALA A 110 4.41 5.76 -5.28
C ALA A 110 3.41 5.84 -4.12
N LEU A 111 3.03 7.05 -3.74
CA LEU A 111 2.28 7.33 -2.51
C LEU A 111 0.99 8.08 -2.85
N ASP A 112 -0.15 7.53 -2.42
CA ASP A 112 -1.47 8.20 -2.46
C ASP A 112 -1.92 8.69 -1.08
N VAL A 113 -1.15 8.41 -0.03
CA VAL A 113 -1.52 8.69 1.38
C VAL A 113 -0.36 9.34 2.12
N PHE A 114 -0.66 10.24 3.05
CA PHE A 114 0.34 11.03 3.80
C PHE A 114 0.01 11.13 5.29
N ASP A 115 1.02 11.34 6.14
CA ASP A 115 0.81 11.47 7.60
C ASP A 115 -0.12 12.64 7.96
N TYR A 116 -0.05 13.71 7.15
CA TYR A 116 -0.93 14.86 7.22
C TYR A 116 -1.50 15.14 5.84
N GLU A 117 -2.81 15.19 5.77
CA GLU A 117 -3.54 15.41 4.53
C GLU A 117 -4.43 16.65 4.63
N PRO A 118 -4.37 17.59 3.65
CA PRO A 118 -3.59 17.53 2.41
C PRO A 118 -2.07 17.65 2.61
N LEU A 119 -1.30 17.05 1.69
CA LEU A 119 0.16 17.15 1.71
C LEU A 119 0.60 18.61 1.56
N ALA A 120 1.41 19.10 2.50
CA ALA A 120 1.92 20.46 2.45
C ALA A 120 2.84 20.66 1.22
N VAL A 121 2.71 21.80 0.55
CA VAL A 121 3.47 22.17 -0.66
C VAL A 121 4.99 22.12 -0.43
N ASN A 122 5.44 22.38 0.79
CA ASN A 122 6.85 22.40 1.16
C ASN A 122 7.35 21.08 1.77
N ASN A 123 6.52 20.03 1.83
CA ASN A 123 6.88 18.73 2.39
C ASN A 123 8.07 18.10 1.62
N VAL A 124 8.97 17.42 2.33
CA VAL A 124 10.16 16.78 1.74
C VAL A 124 9.82 15.83 0.58
N LEU A 125 8.72 15.08 0.66
CA LEU A 125 8.28 14.14 -0.38
C LEU A 125 8.03 14.83 -1.73
N THR A 126 7.64 16.11 -1.73
CA THR A 126 7.39 16.88 -2.97
C THR A 126 8.66 17.25 -3.73
N ARG A 127 9.84 17.09 -3.12
CA ARG A 127 11.13 17.47 -3.68
C ARG A 127 12.00 16.28 -4.06
N LEU A 128 11.61 15.08 -3.65
CA LEU A 128 12.37 13.86 -3.92
C LEU A 128 12.14 13.41 -5.38
N PRO A 129 13.19 13.19 -6.18
CA PRO A 129 13.04 12.85 -7.60
C PRO A 129 12.49 11.44 -7.85
N LYS A 130 12.60 10.56 -6.85
CA LYS A 130 12.20 9.15 -6.91
C LYS A 130 10.87 8.90 -6.20
N VAL A 131 9.96 9.87 -6.27
CA VAL A 131 8.65 9.81 -5.61
C VAL A 131 7.57 10.24 -6.58
N THR A 132 6.53 9.42 -6.70
CA THR A 132 5.28 9.77 -7.38
C THR A 132 4.20 9.99 -6.33
N LEU A 133 3.49 11.11 -6.42
CA LEU A 133 2.49 11.53 -5.45
C LEU A 133 1.13 11.68 -6.12
N THR A 134 0.09 11.17 -5.47
CA THR A 134 -1.31 11.46 -5.82
C THR A 134 -2.08 11.92 -4.58
N ALA A 135 -3.09 12.78 -4.77
CA ALA A 135 -3.72 13.52 -3.68
C ALA A 135 -4.86 12.74 -2.97
N HIS A 136 -4.56 11.53 -2.47
CA HIS A 136 -5.53 10.62 -1.87
C HIS A 136 -6.77 10.44 -2.74
N THR A 137 -6.51 10.01 -3.97
CA THR A 137 -7.51 9.92 -5.03
C THR A 137 -7.61 8.54 -5.67
N GLY A 138 -6.79 7.56 -5.24
CA GLY A 138 -6.82 6.19 -5.76
C GLY A 138 -8.20 5.53 -5.65
N PHE A 139 -9.01 5.93 -4.67
CA PHE A 139 -10.38 5.43 -4.50
C PHE A 139 -11.45 6.22 -5.30
N LYS A 140 -11.13 7.40 -5.84
CA LYS A 140 -12.11 8.41 -6.28
C LYS A 140 -12.60 8.22 -7.72
N THR A 141 -12.96 7.00 -8.10
CA THR A 141 -13.66 6.77 -9.38
C THR A 141 -15.12 7.25 -9.30
N ARG A 142 -15.72 7.58 -10.46
CA ARG A 142 -17.14 8.01 -10.51
C ARG A 142 -18.10 6.98 -9.91
N SER A 143 -17.86 5.70 -10.19
CA SER A 143 -18.67 4.59 -9.66
C SER A 143 -18.46 4.39 -8.17
N ALA A 144 -17.22 4.49 -7.67
CA ALA A 144 -16.93 4.43 -6.24
C ALA A 144 -17.59 5.58 -5.48
N MET A 145 -17.52 6.81 -6.01
CA MET A 145 -18.16 7.97 -5.39
C MET A 145 -19.69 7.83 -5.33
N THR A 146 -20.29 7.34 -6.42
CA THR A 146 -21.74 7.05 -6.45
C THR A 146 -22.11 6.00 -5.41
N ARG A 147 -21.32 4.93 -5.27
CA ARG A 147 -21.56 3.87 -4.27
C ARG A 147 -21.43 4.41 -2.85
N LEU A 148 -20.39 5.22 -2.58
CA LEU A 148 -20.15 5.82 -1.27
C LEU A 148 -21.31 6.75 -0.87
N LEU A 149 -21.78 7.60 -1.77
CA LEU A 149 -22.93 8.48 -1.52
C LEU A 149 -24.20 7.67 -1.21
N LYS A 150 -24.49 6.61 -1.99
CA LYS A 150 -25.63 5.71 -1.72
C LYS A 150 -25.54 5.06 -0.35
N MET A 151 -24.35 4.59 0.05
CA MET A 151 -24.12 3.98 1.35
C MET A 151 -24.33 4.98 2.49
N ALA A 152 -23.82 6.22 2.34
CA ALA A 152 -24.01 7.29 3.31
C ALA A 152 -25.49 7.63 3.50
N ILE A 153 -26.23 7.82 2.41
CA ILE A 153 -27.68 8.09 2.44
C ILE A 153 -28.43 6.94 3.12
N SER A 154 -28.14 5.69 2.75
CA SER A 154 -28.77 4.52 3.37
C SER A 154 -28.46 4.41 4.86
N GLY A 155 -27.21 4.69 5.27
CA GLY A 155 -26.82 4.73 6.67
C GLY A 155 -27.56 5.80 7.47
N ALA A 156 -27.64 7.02 6.93
CA ALA A 156 -28.37 8.11 7.57
C ALA A 156 -29.86 7.81 7.72
N ALA A 157 -30.49 7.22 6.70
CA ALA A 157 -31.89 6.81 6.77
C ALA A 157 -32.15 5.78 7.89
N LYS A 158 -31.26 4.80 8.06
CA LYS A 158 -31.37 3.80 9.14
C LYS A 158 -31.30 4.42 10.52
N VAL A 159 -30.41 5.40 10.72
CA VAL A 159 -30.28 6.12 12.00
C VAL A 159 -31.50 6.99 12.27
N ALA A 160 -32.04 7.66 11.25
CA ALA A 160 -33.21 8.51 11.39
C ALA A 160 -34.53 7.74 11.64
N SER A 161 -34.56 6.45 11.29
CA SER A 161 -35.71 5.56 11.51
C SER A 161 -35.62 4.74 12.81
N ALA A 162 -34.56 4.90 13.58
CA ALA A 162 -34.32 4.22 14.86
C ALA A 162 -34.69 5.15 16.03
#